data_AF-A0A7X5QR28-F1
#
_entry.id   AF-A0A7X5QR28-F1
#
_cell.length_a   1.000
_cell.length_b   1.000
_cell.length_c   1.000
_cell.angle_alpha   90.00
_cell.angle_beta   90.00
_cell.angle_gamma   90.00
#
_symmetry.space_group_name_H-M   'P 1'
#
loop_
_entity.id
_entity.type
_entity.pdbx_description
1 polymer ?
#
loop_
_entity_poly.entity_id
_entity_poly.type
_entity_poly.pdbx_seq_one_letter_code
_entity_poly.pdbx_strand_id
1 'polypeptide(L)'
;QVLPEYMVPAAVVRLDRFPLTPNGKLDRRALPVPGEDAFARQCYAAPQGATETVLAAVWRELLGIEKISRHDNFFALGGHSLLAVRVIEHLRQQGL
;
A
#
# COMPACT_ATOMS: atom_id res chain seq x y z
N GLN A 1 10.09 11.68 -13.40
CA GLN A 1 11.00 10.61 -12.93
C GLN A 1 10.32 9.92 -11.75
N VAL A 2 10.28 8.59 -11.71
CA VAL A 2 9.56 7.81 -10.68
C VAL A 2 10.58 6.94 -9.93
N LEU A 3 10.39 6.74 -8.63
CA LEU A 3 11.28 5.92 -7.79
C LEU A 3 10.88 4.42 -7.85
N PRO A 4 11.83 3.49 -7.64
CA PRO A 4 11.51 2.09 -7.36
C PRO A 4 10.66 1.93 -6.09
N GLU A 5 9.82 0.88 -6.01
CA GLU A 5 8.86 0.66 -4.90
C GLU A 5 9.54 0.65 -3.53
N TYR A 6 10.69 -0.02 -3.39
CA TYR A 6 11.45 -0.08 -2.13
C TYR A 6 12.09 1.26 -1.71
N MET A 7 12.07 2.28 -2.58
CA MET A 7 12.54 3.64 -2.29
C MET A 7 11.39 4.61 -2.01
N VAL A 8 10.13 4.17 -2.11
CA VAL A 8 8.97 5.00 -1.79
C VAL A 8 8.84 5.08 -0.26
N PRO A 9 8.85 6.29 0.36
CA PRO A 9 8.74 6.42 1.80
C PRO A 9 7.41 5.89 2.33
N ALA A 10 7.46 5.09 3.41
CA ALA A 10 6.26 4.60 4.07
C ALA A 10 5.48 5.69 4.84
N ALA A 11 6.10 6.84 5.11
CA ALA A 11 5.48 7.98 5.76
C ALA A 11 6.04 9.32 5.26
N VAL A 12 5.20 10.35 5.22
CA VAL A 12 5.57 11.72 4.83
C VAL A 12 5.00 12.70 5.84
N VAL A 13 5.87 13.47 6.50
CA VAL A 13 5.48 14.49 7.49
C VAL A 13 5.72 15.88 6.93
N ARG A 14 4.68 16.70 6.85
CA ARG A 14 4.80 18.11 6.47
C ARG A 14 5.30 18.92 7.66
N LEU A 15 6.38 19.69 7.46
CA LEU A 15 6.91 20.63 8.43
C LEU A 15 6.92 22.03 7.82
N ASP A 16 6.53 23.03 8.59
CA ASP A 16 6.66 24.43 8.13
C ASP A 16 8.12 24.89 8.15
N ARG A 17 8.96 24.31 9.02
CA ARG A 17 10.41 24.56 9.08
C ARG A 17 11.18 23.34 9.56
N PHE A 18 12.37 23.12 9.00
CA PHE A 18 13.29 22.09 9.49
C PHE A 18 13.94 22.50 10.82
N PRO A 19 14.05 21.57 11.78
CA PRO A 19 14.82 21.81 12.99
C PRO A 19 16.31 21.88 12.64
N LEU A 20 17.00 22.91 13.11
CA LEU A 20 18.41 23.12 12.86
C LEU A 20 19.19 23.14 14.18
N THR A 21 20.40 22.62 14.14
CA THR A 21 21.42 22.81 15.18
C THR A 21 21.85 24.29 15.25
N PRO A 22 22.53 24.74 16.32
CA PRO A 22 23.04 26.12 16.42
C PRO A 22 23.93 26.55 15.24
N ASN A 23 24.61 25.60 14.61
CA ASN A 23 25.47 25.82 13.44
C ASN A 23 24.70 25.76 12.09
N GLY A 24 23.37 25.73 12.13
CA GLY A 24 22.50 25.78 10.94
C GLY A 24 22.33 24.47 10.17
N LYS A 25 22.91 23.35 10.66
CA LYS A 25 22.72 22.02 10.04
C LYS A 25 21.41 21.39 10.51
N LEU A 26 20.78 20.56 9.67
CA LEU A 26 19.59 19.77 10.05
C LEU A 26 19.84 18.95 11.33
N ASP A 27 19.01 19.17 12.34
CA ASP A 27 18.98 18.33 13.53
C ASP A 27 18.02 17.16 13.31
N ARG A 28 18.58 16.02 12.89
CA ARG A 28 17.80 14.81 12.60
C ARG A 28 17.13 14.22 13.85
N ARG A 29 17.67 14.46 15.05
CA ARG A 29 17.11 13.92 16.30
C ARG A 29 15.89 14.70 16.76
N ALA A 30 15.80 15.97 16.35
CA ALA A 30 14.67 16.83 16.61
C ALA A 30 13.55 16.70 15.56
N LEU A 31 13.72 15.85 14.54
CA LEU A 31 12.63 15.55 13.61
C LEU A 31 11.51 14.80 14.36
N PRO A 32 10.24 15.18 14.15
CA PRO A 32 9.13 14.49 14.79
C PRO A 32 9.02 13.06 14.26
N VAL A 33 8.59 12.16 15.15
CA VAL A 33 8.17 10.82 14.74
C VAL A 33 6.87 10.97 13.93
N PRO A 34 6.72 10.28 12.78
CA PRO A 34 5.48 10.34 12.01
C PRO A 34 4.27 9.94 12.84
N GLY A 35 3.22 10.77 12.80
CA GLY A 35 1.89 10.42 13.33
C GLY A 35 1.24 9.33 12.48
N GLU A 36 0.15 8.72 12.97
CA GLU A 36 -0.56 7.67 12.24
C GLU A 36 -1.07 8.11 10.84
N ASP A 37 -1.41 9.38 10.73
CA ASP A 37 -1.88 10.08 9.53
C ASP A 37 -0.75 10.35 8.52
N ALA A 38 0.50 10.38 8.99
CA ALA A 38 1.66 10.58 8.14
C ALA A 38 2.09 9.30 7.42
N PHE A 39 1.71 8.12 7.92
CA PHE A 39 1.95 6.87 7.21
C PHE A 39 1.09 6.85 5.96
N ALA A 40 1.68 6.40 4.85
CA ALA A 40 0.96 5.99 3.66
C ALA A 40 0.18 4.69 3.96
N ARG A 41 -0.77 4.75 4.89
CA ARG A 41 -1.88 3.80 4.91
C ARG A 41 -2.58 4.04 3.60
N GLN A 42 -2.56 3.07 2.68
CA GLN A 42 -3.44 3.14 1.52
C GLN A 42 -4.85 3.31 2.08
N CYS A 43 -5.41 4.52 1.99
CA CYS A 43 -6.77 4.76 2.41
C CYS A 43 -7.63 3.74 1.66
N TYR A 44 -8.47 3.02 2.40
CA TYR A 44 -9.34 2.03 1.79
C TYR A 44 -10.12 2.70 0.66
N ALA A 45 -9.94 2.18 -0.55
CA ALA A 45 -10.67 2.56 -1.73
C ALA A 45 -11.44 1.32 -2.20
N ALA A 46 -12.77 1.43 -2.19
CA ALA A 46 -13.62 0.32 -2.59
C ALA A 46 -13.35 -0.09 -4.05
N PRO A 47 -13.41 -1.39 -4.37
CA PRO A 47 -13.37 -1.86 -5.76
C PRO A 47 -14.41 -1.16 -6.63
N GLN A 48 -14.03 -0.80 -7.86
CA GLN A 48 -14.88 -0.11 -8.82
C GLN A 48 -15.15 -0.98 -10.04
N GLY A 49 -16.42 -1.10 -10.41
CA GLY A 49 -16.85 -1.91 -11.55
C GLY A 49 -16.79 -3.41 -11.30
N ALA A 50 -17.18 -4.19 -12.31
CA ALA A 50 -17.34 -5.64 -12.18
C ALA A 50 -16.00 -6.35 -11.94
N THR A 51 -14.97 -6.00 -12.72
CA THR A 51 -13.66 -6.66 -12.67
C THR A 51 -12.97 -6.50 -11.32
N GLU A 52 -12.89 -5.28 -10.77
CA GLU A 52 -12.26 -5.07 -9.47
C GLU A 52 -13.06 -5.75 -8.35
N THR A 53 -14.39 -5.74 -8.44
CA THR A 53 -15.26 -6.40 -7.44
C THR A 53 -15.01 -7.91 -7.40
N VAL A 54 -14.95 -8.55 -8.57
CA VAL A 54 -14.62 -9.97 -8.69
C VAL A 54 -13.21 -10.23 -8.17
N LEU A 55 -12.21 -9.46 -8.62
CA LEU A 55 -10.83 -9.63 -8.20
C LEU A 55 -10.67 -9.51 -6.69
N ALA A 56 -11.28 -8.49 -6.09
CA ALA A 56 -11.28 -8.31 -4.64
C ALA A 56 -11.96 -9.49 -3.92
N ALA A 57 -13.05 -10.03 -4.44
CA ALA A 57 -13.69 -11.22 -3.87
C ALA A 57 -12.76 -12.43 -3.86
N VAL A 58 -12.09 -12.71 -4.98
CA VAL A 58 -11.12 -13.81 -5.12
C VAL A 58 -9.94 -13.62 -4.15
N TRP A 59 -9.43 -12.39 -4.03
CA TRP A 59 -8.33 -12.09 -3.12
C TRP A 59 -8.72 -12.26 -1.66
N ARG A 60 -9.91 -11.83 -1.25
CA ARG A 60 -10.40 -12.04 0.12
C ARG A 60 -10.44 -13.51 0.47
N GLU A 61 -10.95 -14.36 -0.44
CA GLU A 61 -11.02 -15.80 -0.24
C GLU A 61 -9.64 -16.44 -0.13
N LEU A 62 -8.71 -16.09 -1.02
CA LEU A 62 -7.39 -16.70 -1.09
C LEU A 62 -6.42 -16.21 -0.01
N LEU A 63 -6.54 -14.94 0.41
CA LEU A 63 -5.66 -14.31 1.40
C LEU A 63 -6.23 -14.33 2.81
N GLY A 64 -7.54 -14.62 2.98
CA GLY A 64 -8.20 -14.59 4.28
C GLY A 64 -8.36 -13.19 4.89
N ILE A 65 -8.39 -12.15 4.03
CA ILE A 65 -8.51 -10.75 4.43
C ILE A 65 -9.93 -10.28 4.15
N GLU A 66 -10.62 -9.66 5.11
CA GLU A 66 -12.02 -9.26 4.93
C GLU A 66 -12.20 -8.05 3.99
N LYS A 67 -11.23 -7.13 3.98
CA LYS A 67 -11.34 -5.84 3.31
C LYS A 67 -10.11 -5.57 2.43
N ILE A 68 -10.27 -5.80 1.12
CA ILE A 68 -9.28 -5.50 0.09
C ILE A 68 -9.62 -4.15 -0.56
N SER A 69 -8.68 -3.22 -0.50
CA SER A 69 -8.68 -1.96 -1.24
C SER A 69 -8.24 -2.20 -2.69
N ARG A 70 -8.80 -1.44 -3.64
CA ARG A 70 -8.39 -1.52 -5.06
C ARG A 70 -6.92 -1.13 -5.31
N HIS A 71 -6.29 -0.47 -4.35
CA HIS A 71 -4.89 -0.07 -4.43
C HIS A 71 -3.95 -1.05 -3.71
N ASP A 72 -4.49 -2.06 -3.01
CA ASP A 72 -3.67 -3.00 -2.27
C ASP A 72 -2.73 -3.78 -3.19
N ASN A 73 -1.49 -3.95 -2.75
CA ASN A 73 -0.52 -4.80 -3.43
C ASN A 73 -0.70 -6.25 -2.95
N PHE A 74 -1.01 -7.15 -3.89
CA PHE A 74 -1.21 -8.59 -3.64
C PHE A 74 -0.09 -9.22 -2.79
N PHE A 75 1.15 -8.93 -3.13
CA PHE A 75 2.33 -9.52 -2.50
C PHE A 75 2.60 -8.89 -1.13
N ALA A 76 2.33 -7.59 -0.99
CA ALA A 76 2.42 -6.92 0.30
C ALA A 76 1.39 -7.46 1.32
N LEU A 77 0.24 -7.96 0.83
CA LEU A 77 -0.78 -8.62 1.63
C LEU A 77 -0.49 -10.10 1.93
N GLY A 78 0.69 -10.61 1.58
CA GLY A 78 1.09 -12.01 1.82
C GLY A 78 0.79 -12.95 0.64
N GLY A 79 0.33 -12.42 -0.50
CA GLY A 79 0.23 -13.19 -1.74
C GLY A 79 1.59 -13.65 -2.25
N HIS A 80 1.61 -14.78 -2.95
CA HIS A 80 2.82 -15.33 -3.57
C HIS A 80 2.48 -16.06 -4.88
N SER A 81 3.50 -16.51 -5.62
CA SER A 81 3.33 -17.00 -7.00
C SER A 81 2.29 -18.11 -7.16
N LEU A 82 2.24 -19.09 -6.25
CA LEU A 82 1.21 -20.13 -6.27
C LEU A 82 -0.21 -19.57 -6.10
N LEU A 83 -0.41 -18.59 -5.20
CA LEU A 83 -1.70 -17.94 -5.05
C LEU A 83 -2.04 -17.10 -6.28
N ALA A 84 -1.07 -16.43 -6.89
CA ALA A 84 -1.29 -15.69 -8.14
C ALA A 84 -1.76 -16.61 -9.29
N VAL A 85 -1.18 -17.81 -9.42
CA VAL A 85 -1.67 -18.81 -10.38
C VAL A 85 -3.11 -19.24 -10.07
N ARG A 86 -3.47 -19.42 -8.79
CA ARG A 86 -4.85 -19.72 -8.38
C ARG A 86 -5.82 -18.58 -8.69
N VAL A 87 -5.41 -17.34 -8.51
CA VAL A 87 -6.19 -16.15 -8.91
C VAL A 87 -6.50 -16.21 -10.40
N ILE A 88 -5.48 -16.42 -11.24
CA ILE A 88 -5.65 -16.47 -12.72
C ILE A 88 -6.62 -17.58 -13.12
N GLU A 89 -6.51 -18.75 -12.51
CA GLU A 89 -7.41 -19.87 -12.80
C GLU A 89 -8.85 -19.56 -12.38
N HIS A 90 -9.04 -18.93 -11.21
CA HIS A 90 -10.37 -18.54 -10.75
C HIS A 90 -11.02 -17.48 -11.64
N LEU A 91 -10.25 -16.49 -12.10
CA LEU A 91 -10.74 -15.46 -13.02
C LEU A 91 -11.16 -16.06 -14.37
N ARG A 92 -10.35 -16.98 -14.90
CA ARG A 92 -10.66 -17.70 -16.15
C ARG A 92 -11.98 -18.46 -16.06
N GLN A 93 -12.26 -19.11 -14.93
CA GLN A 93 -13.52 -19.82 -14.70
C GLN A 93 -14.74 -18.88 -14.66
N GLN A 94 -14.52 -17.60 -14.32
CA GLN A 94 -15.56 -16.56 -14.33
C GLN A 94 -15.67 -15.81 -15.67
N GLY A 95 -14.90 -16.21 -16.70
CA GLY A 95 -14.93 -15.58 -18.02
C GLY A 95 -14.25 -14.22 -18.10
N LEU A 96 -13.37 -13.92 -17.14
CA LEU A 96 -12.44 -12.78 -17.15
C LEU A 96 -11.05 -13.24 -17.59
#